data_AF-A0A1S7LI53-F1
#
_entry.id   AF-A0A1S7LI53-F1
#
_cell.length_a   1.000
_cell.length_b   1.000
_cell.length_c   1.000
_cell.angle_alpha   90.00
_cell.angle_beta   90.00
_cell.angle_gamma   90.00
#
_symmetry.space_group_name_H-M   'P 1'
#
loop_
_entity.id
_entity.type
_entity.pdbx_description
1 polymer ?
#
loop_
_entity_poly.entity_id
_entity_poly.type
_entity_poly.pdbx_seq_one_letter_code
_entity_poly.pdbx_strand_id
1 'polypeptide(L)'
;MGMGPPAELGMSMEIENRVMFSWSHGQRALLAFMALLFFVTPAGAEPALILIDEVKLAKLLPPLEGVKKLEASGVAAHGEQLYIVFDNIDQVGRIAHTLRPHPTNGWLELQSAHEGFEGIAVEADGRISVVVEQDRKKQAHLLSWLAEPRLHTDAPIHADGMRRFRVENKGYEGMAIHHHQGEESLFLLCEGNRCMDDGGEPQGVIHRYIRNERQGPWRFGETLSLKGLADFKDYSGLAIDDQGRIAVVSQKDAKVWIGQLLADGQIESRGIYTIDESRFGEGAGQGRRLCGNKRAKKRVYKRIEGVSWLGRERLVMVSDKEKKSCKSQAVHLFRIP
;
A
#
# COMPACT_ATOMS: atom_id res chain seq x y z
N MET A 1 -30.24 34.06 50.10
CA MET A 1 -31.06 35.30 50.26
C MET A 1 -30.27 36.39 49.54
N GLY A 2 -30.58 36.84 48.34
CA GLY A 2 -31.89 37.15 47.79
C GLY A 2 -32.16 38.64 47.98
N MET A 3 -31.83 39.47 46.99
CA MET A 3 -32.65 40.59 46.52
C MET A 3 -32.04 41.18 45.25
N GLY A 4 -32.92 41.35 44.25
CA GLY A 4 -32.63 41.80 42.90
C GLY A 4 -32.64 43.33 42.72
N PRO A 5 -32.82 43.81 41.48
CA PRO A 5 -32.08 44.95 40.91
C PRO A 5 -32.88 46.26 40.89
N PRO A 6 -32.31 47.34 40.32
CA PRO A 6 -33.11 48.32 39.59
C PRO A 6 -32.80 48.32 38.08
N ALA A 7 -33.88 48.41 37.31
CA ALA A 7 -33.98 48.81 35.90
C ALA A 7 -33.69 50.33 35.75
N GLU A 8 -33.57 51.03 34.62
CA GLU A 8 -33.69 50.81 33.16
C GLU A 8 -33.16 52.12 32.48
N LEU A 9 -33.29 52.22 31.16
CA LEU A 9 -32.98 53.34 30.21
C LEU A 9 -31.58 53.24 29.58
N GLY A 10 -31.38 53.00 28.29
CA GLY A 10 -32.26 53.14 27.13
C GLY A 10 -31.53 53.99 26.08
N MET A 11 -30.92 53.36 25.06
CA MET A 11 -30.64 54.03 23.78
C MET A 11 -30.31 53.01 22.69
N SER A 12 -31.22 52.93 21.72
CA SER A 12 -31.10 52.17 20.49
C SER A 12 -30.19 52.88 19.48
N MET A 13 -29.33 52.13 18.80
CA MET A 13 -28.86 52.47 17.45
C MET A 13 -28.87 51.19 16.62
N GLU A 14 -29.92 51.04 15.80
CA GLU A 14 -29.93 50.16 14.64
C GLU A 14 -29.02 50.78 13.57
N ILE A 15 -28.06 50.00 13.07
CA ILE A 15 -27.38 50.30 11.80
C ILE A 15 -27.88 49.26 10.80
N GLU A 16 -28.91 49.64 10.04
CA GLU A 16 -29.29 48.94 8.81
C GLU A 16 -28.24 49.19 7.73
N ASN A 17 -27.42 48.18 7.42
CA ASN A 17 -26.64 48.14 6.18
C ASN A 17 -27.35 47.22 5.17
N ARG A 18 -28.37 47.75 4.48
CA ARG A 18 -28.93 47.14 3.26
C ARG A 18 -28.12 47.60 2.05
N VAL A 19 -27.15 46.81 1.62
CA VAL A 19 -26.61 46.92 0.26
C VAL A 19 -27.52 46.11 -0.67
N MET A 20 -28.43 46.79 -1.37
CA MET A 20 -29.21 46.20 -2.45
C MET A 20 -28.36 46.10 -3.73
N PHE A 21 -27.79 44.93 -4.00
CA PHE A 21 -27.36 44.60 -5.36
C PHE A 21 -28.59 44.12 -6.15
N SER A 22 -29.08 44.95 -7.08
CA SER A 22 -30.04 44.50 -8.08
C SER A 22 -29.29 43.77 -9.18
N TRP A 23 -29.61 42.49 -9.37
CA TRP A 23 -29.04 41.66 -10.42
C TRP A 23 -30.05 41.55 -11.56
N SER A 24 -29.61 41.85 -12.78
CA SER A 24 -30.43 41.65 -13.98
C SER A 24 -30.64 40.15 -14.24
N HIS A 25 -31.78 39.80 -14.84
CA HIS A 25 -32.18 38.40 -15.10
C HIS A 25 -31.14 37.60 -15.92
N GLY A 26 -30.24 38.26 -16.66
CA GLY A 26 -29.17 37.61 -17.43
C GLY A 26 -27.97 37.12 -16.59
N GLN A 27 -27.69 37.71 -15.44
CA GLN A 27 -26.53 37.33 -14.61
C GLN A 27 -26.82 36.15 -13.67
N ARG A 28 -28.10 35.87 -13.38
CA ARG A 28 -28.51 34.66 -12.63
C ARG A 28 -28.40 33.39 -13.45
N ALA A 29 -28.57 33.49 -14.77
CA ALA A 29 -28.44 32.35 -15.68
C ALA A 29 -26.98 31.89 -15.84
N LEU A 30 -26.01 32.81 -15.82
CA LEU A 30 -24.59 32.49 -15.99
C LEU A 30 -23.99 31.81 -14.74
N LEU A 31 -24.40 32.19 -13.53
CA LEU A 31 -24.01 31.49 -12.30
C LEU A 31 -24.68 30.12 -12.16
N ALA A 32 -25.94 29.97 -12.59
CA ALA A 32 -26.61 28.67 -12.61
C ALA A 32 -25.97 27.71 -13.63
N PHE A 33 -25.41 28.22 -14.73
CA PHE A 33 -24.69 27.41 -15.72
C PHE A 33 -23.25 27.09 -15.29
N MET A 34 -22.56 27.97 -14.55
CA MET A 34 -21.24 27.66 -13.98
C MET A 34 -21.32 26.76 -12.74
N ALA A 35 -22.41 26.78 -11.98
CA ALA A 35 -22.64 25.83 -10.89
C ALA A 35 -23.00 24.41 -11.38
N LEU A 36 -23.38 24.25 -12.66
CA LEU A 36 -23.71 22.96 -13.28
C LEU A 36 -22.53 22.25 -13.95
N LEU A 37 -21.31 22.80 -13.85
CA LEU A 37 -20.07 22.17 -14.34
C LEU A 37 -19.26 21.48 -13.24
N PHE A 38 -19.72 21.49 -11.99
CA PHE A 38 -19.29 20.49 -11.04
C PHE A 38 -19.89 19.16 -11.48
N PHE A 39 -19.05 18.32 -12.07
CA PHE A 39 -19.32 16.88 -12.15
C PHE A 39 -19.80 16.44 -10.77
N VAL A 40 -21.11 16.24 -10.63
CA VAL A 40 -21.67 15.41 -9.58
C VAL A 40 -21.14 14.02 -9.90
N THR A 41 -19.97 13.68 -9.37
CA THR A 41 -19.62 12.28 -9.16
C THR A 41 -20.80 11.70 -8.38
N PRO A 42 -21.45 10.64 -8.88
CA PRO A 42 -22.55 10.04 -8.15
C PRO A 42 -22.07 9.77 -6.72
N ALA A 43 -22.77 10.34 -5.74
CA ALA A 43 -22.52 10.07 -4.34
C ALA A 43 -22.56 8.55 -4.14
N GLY A 44 -21.43 7.96 -3.73
CA GLY A 44 -21.36 6.56 -3.32
C GLY A 44 -20.44 5.63 -4.13
N ALA A 45 -19.70 6.10 -5.15
CA ALA A 45 -18.66 5.29 -5.79
C ALA A 45 -17.27 5.72 -5.31
N GLU A 46 -16.50 4.78 -4.73
CA GLU A 46 -15.08 4.99 -4.41
C GLU A 46 -14.30 5.40 -5.68
N PRO A 47 -13.35 6.35 -5.59
CA PRO A 47 -12.53 6.73 -6.73
C PRO A 47 -11.71 5.54 -7.22
N ALA A 48 -11.59 5.36 -8.54
CA ALA A 48 -10.75 4.31 -9.12
C ALA A 48 -9.35 4.82 -9.42
N LEU A 49 -8.35 3.96 -9.17
CA LEU A 49 -7.00 4.18 -9.69
C LEU A 49 -6.99 4.20 -11.22
N ILE A 50 -6.03 4.93 -11.79
CA ILE A 50 -5.85 5.02 -13.23
C ILE A 50 -4.77 4.03 -13.64
N LEU A 51 -5.14 2.98 -14.38
CA LEU A 51 -4.17 2.03 -14.90
C LEU A 51 -3.26 2.70 -15.95
N ILE A 52 -1.94 2.56 -15.75
CA ILE A 52 -0.90 3.03 -16.68
C ILE A 52 -0.37 1.87 -17.53
N ASP A 53 0.05 0.76 -16.92
CA ASP A 53 0.68 -0.35 -17.62
C ASP A 53 0.55 -1.67 -16.84
N GLU A 54 0.55 -2.80 -17.55
CA GLU A 54 0.52 -4.14 -16.96
C GLU A 54 1.37 -5.12 -17.77
N VAL A 55 2.16 -5.95 -17.09
CA VAL A 55 3.03 -6.93 -17.75
C VAL A 55 3.14 -8.21 -16.94
N LYS A 56 3.14 -9.35 -17.62
CA LYS A 56 3.48 -10.64 -17.01
C LYS A 56 4.94 -10.64 -16.58
N LEU A 57 5.20 -11.13 -15.36
CA LEU A 57 6.56 -11.27 -14.82
C LEU A 57 7.45 -12.12 -15.74
N ALA A 58 6.90 -13.20 -16.31
CA ALA A 58 7.60 -14.06 -17.28
C ALA A 58 8.01 -13.37 -18.59
N LYS A 59 7.56 -12.13 -18.86
CA LYS A 59 8.04 -11.32 -19.99
C LYS A 59 9.18 -10.36 -19.61
N LEU A 60 9.42 -10.17 -18.31
CA LEU A 60 10.39 -9.23 -17.78
C LEU A 60 11.61 -9.95 -17.17
N LEU A 61 11.39 -11.13 -16.62
CA LEU A 61 12.41 -11.94 -15.96
C LEU A 61 12.80 -13.14 -16.84
N PRO A 62 14.07 -13.56 -16.82
CA PRO A 62 14.49 -14.79 -17.49
C PRO A 62 13.84 -16.01 -16.81
N PRO A 63 13.58 -17.10 -17.54
CA PRO A 63 13.00 -18.30 -16.96
C PRO A 63 13.96 -18.94 -15.94
N LEU A 64 13.42 -19.47 -14.85
CA LEU A 64 14.14 -20.30 -13.90
C LEU A 64 13.87 -21.78 -14.19
N GLU A 65 14.90 -22.60 -14.13
CA GLU A 65 14.78 -24.04 -14.37
C GLU A 65 13.86 -24.68 -13.31
N GLY A 66 12.96 -25.56 -13.75
CA GLY A 66 11.99 -26.22 -12.86
C GLY A 66 10.83 -25.32 -12.37
N VAL A 67 10.94 -24.00 -12.46
CA VAL A 67 9.93 -23.04 -11.99
C VAL A 67 8.90 -22.76 -13.08
N LYS A 68 7.64 -23.11 -12.82
CA LYS A 68 6.53 -22.93 -13.77
C LYS A 68 5.65 -21.70 -13.47
N LYS A 69 5.78 -21.14 -12.28
CA LYS A 69 4.88 -20.12 -11.73
C LYS A 69 5.70 -19.14 -10.90
N LEU A 70 5.26 -17.90 -10.91
CA LEU A 70 5.84 -16.80 -10.15
C LEU A 70 4.74 -16.22 -9.27
N GLU A 71 4.68 -16.68 -8.03
CA GLU A 71 3.66 -16.35 -7.03
C GLU A 71 4.18 -15.17 -6.21
N ALA A 72 3.96 -13.96 -6.75
CA ALA A 72 4.58 -12.73 -6.26
C ALA A 72 3.82 -12.18 -5.05
N SER A 73 4.49 -12.06 -3.91
CA SER A 73 3.89 -11.60 -2.64
C SER A 73 4.26 -10.16 -2.30
N GLY A 74 5.45 -9.69 -2.67
CA GLY A 74 5.93 -8.36 -2.29
C GLY A 74 6.63 -7.61 -3.44
N VAL A 75 6.57 -6.28 -3.42
CA VAL A 75 7.32 -5.41 -4.34
C VAL A 75 7.86 -4.18 -3.62
N ALA A 76 9.08 -3.78 -3.94
CA ALA A 76 9.69 -2.54 -3.46
C ALA A 76 10.33 -1.78 -4.63
N ALA A 77 10.03 -0.50 -4.76
CA ALA A 77 10.69 0.39 -5.71
C ALA A 77 11.91 1.04 -5.06
N HIS A 78 13.04 1.03 -5.76
CA HIS A 78 14.24 1.76 -5.33
C HIS A 78 15.07 2.17 -6.54
N GLY A 79 15.30 3.48 -6.67
CA GLY A 79 15.93 4.06 -7.85
C GLY A 79 15.16 3.74 -9.15
N GLU A 80 15.86 3.21 -10.15
CA GLU A 80 15.26 2.84 -11.43
C GLU A 80 14.73 1.40 -11.49
N GLN A 81 14.75 0.69 -10.35
CA GLN A 81 14.45 -0.73 -10.28
C GLN A 81 13.27 -1.01 -9.35
N LEU A 82 12.65 -2.15 -9.61
CA LEU A 82 11.67 -2.80 -8.74
C LEU A 82 12.25 -4.14 -8.33
N TYR A 83 12.11 -4.46 -7.05
CA TYR A 83 12.52 -5.71 -6.43
C TYR A 83 11.27 -6.45 -6.00
N ILE A 84 11.15 -7.71 -6.40
CA ILE A 84 9.94 -8.51 -6.26
C ILE A 84 10.30 -9.81 -5.56
N VAL A 85 9.57 -10.13 -4.50
CA VAL A 85 9.69 -11.40 -3.78
C VAL A 85 8.50 -12.30 -4.07
N PHE A 86 8.70 -13.59 -3.83
CA PHE A 86 7.77 -14.64 -4.17
C PHE A 86 7.65 -15.61 -2.99
N ASP A 87 6.44 -16.13 -2.75
CA ASP A 87 6.23 -17.16 -1.73
C ASP A 87 6.84 -18.52 -2.16
N ASN A 88 6.94 -18.76 -3.48
CA ASN A 88 7.22 -20.09 -4.03
C ASN A 88 8.64 -20.30 -4.55
N ILE A 89 9.54 -19.31 -4.42
CA ILE A 89 10.96 -19.39 -4.80
C ILE A 89 11.84 -18.55 -3.86
N ASP A 90 13.09 -18.94 -3.72
CA ASP A 90 14.12 -18.31 -2.88
C ASP A 90 14.89 -17.18 -3.59
N GLN A 91 14.31 -16.55 -4.62
CA GLN A 91 14.99 -15.52 -5.41
C GLN A 91 14.23 -14.22 -5.44
N VAL A 92 14.96 -13.10 -5.53
CA VAL A 92 14.36 -11.78 -5.74
C VAL A 92 14.43 -11.41 -7.21
N GLY A 93 13.28 -11.16 -7.80
CA GLY A 93 13.18 -10.62 -9.16
C GLY A 93 13.55 -9.15 -9.16
N ARG A 94 14.53 -8.76 -9.97
CA ARG A 94 14.86 -7.36 -10.26
C ARG A 94 14.36 -7.00 -11.65
N ILE A 95 13.57 -5.94 -11.78
CA ILE A 95 13.10 -5.42 -13.06
C ILE A 95 13.19 -3.90 -13.12
N ALA A 96 13.35 -3.32 -14.31
CA ALA A 96 13.28 -1.87 -14.47
C ALA A 96 11.86 -1.33 -14.17
N HIS A 97 11.75 -0.16 -13.53
CA HIS A 97 10.45 0.48 -13.21
C HIS A 97 9.64 0.88 -14.44
N THR A 98 10.24 0.82 -15.64
CA THR A 98 9.58 1.10 -16.91
C THR A 98 8.72 -0.07 -17.36
N LEU A 99 8.79 -1.21 -16.67
CA LEU A 99 8.08 -2.45 -17.00
C LEU A 99 8.43 -2.93 -18.43
N ARG A 100 9.64 -2.63 -18.91
CA ARG A 100 10.14 -3.10 -20.21
C ARG A 100 11.24 -4.16 -19.99
N PRO A 101 11.47 -5.05 -20.97
CA PRO A 101 12.69 -5.83 -21.01
C PRO A 101 13.89 -4.88 -20.95
N HIS A 102 14.81 -5.15 -20.03
CA HIS A 102 15.99 -4.31 -19.80
C HIS A 102 17.17 -5.20 -19.39
N PRO A 103 18.43 -4.86 -19.75
CA PRO A 103 19.60 -5.65 -19.40
C PRO A 103 19.83 -5.83 -17.88
N THR A 104 19.28 -4.94 -17.05
CA THR A 104 19.36 -5.06 -15.59
C THR A 104 18.32 -6.02 -15.02
N ASN A 105 17.33 -6.44 -15.82
CA ASN A 105 16.34 -7.40 -15.34
C ASN A 105 17.00 -8.75 -15.10
N GLY A 106 16.65 -9.40 -14.00
CA GLY A 106 17.24 -10.68 -13.65
C GLY A 106 16.90 -11.10 -12.25
N TRP A 107 17.60 -12.12 -11.78
CA TRP A 107 17.43 -12.68 -10.45
C TRP A 107 18.56 -12.26 -9.53
N LEU A 108 18.22 -11.96 -8.30
CA LEU A 108 19.16 -11.84 -7.20
C LEU A 108 19.00 -13.10 -6.36
N GLU A 109 20.07 -13.87 -6.28
CA GLU A 109 20.13 -15.04 -5.43
C GLU A 109 20.20 -14.60 -3.97
N LEU A 110 19.27 -15.09 -3.17
CA LEU A 110 19.39 -15.07 -1.73
C LEU A 110 20.23 -16.28 -1.33
N GLN A 111 21.32 -16.06 -0.60
CA GLN A 111 22.04 -17.15 0.06
C GLN A 111 21.27 -17.61 1.31
N SER A 112 20.00 -17.96 1.15
CA SER A 112 19.14 -18.44 2.23
C SER A 112 18.45 -19.73 1.80
N ALA A 113 18.25 -20.66 2.73
CA ALA A 113 17.49 -21.90 2.47
C ALA A 113 15.98 -21.69 2.72
N HIS A 114 15.50 -20.44 2.58
CA HIS A 114 14.15 -20.02 2.94
C HIS A 114 13.31 -19.79 1.69
N GLU A 115 12.13 -20.40 1.67
CA GLU A 115 10.99 -20.08 0.78
C GLU A 115 9.91 -19.38 1.62
N GLY A 116 8.88 -18.83 0.98
CA GLY A 116 7.76 -18.16 1.67
C GLY A 116 8.01 -16.68 1.96
N PHE A 117 8.54 -15.91 1.01
CA PHE A 117 8.71 -14.47 1.21
C PHE A 117 7.38 -13.74 1.03
N GLU A 118 6.95 -13.00 2.05
CA GLU A 118 5.64 -12.32 2.06
C GLU A 118 5.75 -10.80 1.91
N GLY A 119 6.93 -10.23 2.12
CA GLY A 119 7.11 -8.79 2.01
C GLY A 119 8.56 -8.41 1.81
N ILE A 120 8.77 -7.21 1.25
CA ILE A 120 10.09 -6.68 0.92
C ILE A 120 10.14 -5.18 1.20
N ALA A 121 11.27 -4.71 1.71
CA ALA A 121 11.62 -3.31 1.81
C ALA A 121 13.04 -3.12 1.27
N VAL A 122 13.31 -1.94 0.71
CA VAL A 122 14.66 -1.57 0.27
C VAL A 122 15.04 -0.25 0.95
N GLU A 123 16.11 -0.27 1.72
CA GLU A 123 16.63 0.87 2.46
C GLU A 123 17.38 1.84 1.54
N ALA A 124 17.70 3.03 2.05
CA ALA A 124 18.36 4.08 1.26
C ALA A 124 19.78 3.68 0.79
N ASP A 125 20.46 2.81 1.53
CA ASP A 125 21.77 2.25 1.17
C ASP A 125 21.69 1.08 0.16
N GLY A 126 20.48 0.72 -0.28
CA GLY A 126 20.23 -0.39 -1.18
C GLY A 126 20.13 -1.75 -0.48
N ARG A 127 20.13 -1.80 0.85
CA ARG A 127 19.87 -3.03 1.61
C ARG A 127 18.45 -3.49 1.34
N ILE A 128 18.32 -4.75 0.96
CA ILE A 128 17.05 -5.41 0.79
C ILE A 128 16.76 -6.19 2.06
N SER A 129 15.57 -5.98 2.59
CA SER A 129 15.04 -6.71 3.73
C SER A 129 13.78 -7.44 3.26
N VAL A 130 13.61 -8.71 3.63
CA VAL A 130 12.42 -9.51 3.31
C VAL A 130 11.86 -10.17 4.55
N VAL A 131 10.54 -10.27 4.65
CA VAL A 131 9.88 -11.05 5.69
C VAL A 131 9.51 -12.42 5.13
N VAL A 132 9.86 -13.48 5.86
CA VAL A 132 9.50 -14.87 5.56
C VAL A 132 8.30 -15.28 6.41
N GLU A 133 7.29 -15.88 5.79
CA GLU A 133 6.20 -16.55 6.50
C GLU A 133 6.77 -17.61 7.44
N GLN A 134 6.12 -17.76 8.59
CA GLN A 134 6.55 -18.52 9.75
C GLN A 134 7.48 -19.72 9.49
N ASP A 135 8.51 -19.88 10.32
CA ASP A 135 9.24 -21.15 10.39
C ASP A 135 8.45 -22.24 11.16
N ARG A 136 9.02 -23.46 11.24
CA ARG A 136 8.48 -24.58 12.02
C ARG A 136 8.27 -24.28 13.51
N LYS A 137 8.82 -23.17 14.03
CA LYS A 137 8.65 -22.70 15.42
C LYS A 137 7.59 -21.59 15.53
N LYS A 138 6.82 -21.32 14.46
CA LYS A 138 5.76 -20.31 14.39
C LYS A 138 6.28 -18.88 14.58
N GLN A 139 7.50 -18.62 14.08
CA GLN A 139 8.17 -17.33 14.14
C GLN A 139 8.38 -16.78 12.73
N ALA A 140 8.00 -15.52 12.50
CA ALA A 140 8.37 -14.81 11.28
C ALA A 140 9.86 -14.47 11.30
N HIS A 141 10.50 -14.46 10.13
CA HIS A 141 11.91 -14.12 9.97
C HIS A 141 12.05 -12.89 9.06
N LEU A 142 13.12 -12.11 9.26
CA LEU A 142 13.49 -10.92 8.47
C LEU A 142 14.89 -11.24 8.04
N LEU A 143 15.07 -11.39 6.75
CA LEU A 143 16.37 -11.60 6.15
C LEU A 143 16.77 -10.27 5.51
N SER A 144 17.95 -9.77 5.84
CA SER A 144 18.45 -8.49 5.32
C SER A 144 19.81 -8.68 4.66
N TRP A 145 20.00 -8.12 3.47
CA TRP A 145 21.27 -8.21 2.75
C TRP A 145 21.49 -7.01 1.83
N LEU A 146 22.76 -6.68 1.58
CA LEU A 146 23.15 -5.77 0.50
C LEU A 146 23.44 -6.62 -0.74
N ALA A 147 22.83 -6.25 -1.87
CA ALA A 147 23.10 -6.94 -3.14
C ALA A 147 24.55 -6.74 -3.58
N GLU A 148 25.10 -5.55 -3.37
CA GLU A 148 26.49 -5.20 -3.69
C GLU A 148 27.04 -4.19 -2.66
N PRO A 149 28.13 -4.49 -1.94
CA PRO A 149 28.77 -5.80 -1.83
C PRO A 149 27.82 -6.83 -1.21
N ARG A 150 27.94 -8.11 -1.61
CA ARG A 150 27.16 -9.26 -1.09
C ARG A 150 27.39 -9.50 0.40
N LEU A 151 26.91 -8.59 1.23
CA LEU A 151 26.95 -8.66 2.67
C LEU A 151 25.61 -9.22 3.13
N HIS A 152 25.66 -10.47 3.60
CA HIS A 152 24.51 -11.19 4.10
C HIS A 152 24.48 -11.07 5.62
N THR A 153 23.36 -10.60 6.15
CA THR A 153 23.01 -10.82 7.55
C THR A 153 21.78 -11.70 7.57
N ASP A 154 22.00 -13.01 7.68
CA ASP A 154 20.96 -13.93 8.13
C ASP A 154 20.89 -13.85 9.65
N ALA A 155 20.21 -12.81 10.11
CA ALA A 155 19.87 -12.70 11.52
C ALA A 155 18.45 -13.28 11.64
N PRO A 156 18.23 -14.40 12.37
CA PRO A 156 16.89 -14.66 12.86
C PRO A 156 16.41 -13.37 13.54
N ILE A 157 15.18 -12.94 13.28
CA ILE A 157 14.61 -11.84 14.05
C ILE A 157 14.40 -12.37 15.47
N HIS A 158 15.45 -12.36 16.27
CA HIS A 158 15.36 -12.18 17.69
C HIS A 158 15.10 -10.69 17.94
N ALA A 159 14.04 -10.13 17.33
CA ALA A 159 13.46 -8.92 17.87
C ALA A 159 12.88 -9.35 19.21
N ASP A 160 13.50 -8.89 20.28
CA ASP A 160 12.89 -8.96 21.59
C ASP A 160 11.49 -8.33 21.47
N GLY A 161 10.45 -9.17 21.53
CA GLY A 161 9.06 -8.76 21.38
C GLY A 161 8.39 -8.99 20.02
N MET A 162 9.00 -9.67 19.03
CA MET A 162 8.19 -10.14 17.88
C MET A 162 7.17 -11.17 18.35
N ARG A 163 5.89 -10.92 18.10
CA ARG A 163 4.81 -11.81 18.55
C ARG A 163 4.97 -13.20 17.92
N ARG A 164 4.97 -14.23 18.78
CA ARG A 164 4.71 -15.61 18.33
C ARG A 164 3.26 -15.69 17.87
N PHE A 165 3.06 -16.16 16.65
CA PHE A 165 1.73 -16.43 16.14
C PHE A 165 1.19 -17.72 16.76
N ARG A 166 -0.11 -17.71 17.10
CA ARG A 166 -0.75 -18.84 17.79
C ARG A 166 -1.20 -19.95 16.82
N VAL A 167 -1.34 -19.63 15.55
CA VAL A 167 -1.91 -20.49 14.51
C VAL A 167 -0.89 -20.69 13.39
N GLU A 168 -0.84 -21.91 12.84
CA GLU A 168 0.00 -22.27 11.70
C GLU A 168 -0.51 -21.57 10.44
N ASN A 169 0.40 -21.12 9.56
CA ASN A 169 0.10 -20.36 8.34
C ASN A 169 -0.62 -19.03 8.62
N LYS A 170 -0.13 -18.27 9.62
CA LYS A 170 -0.59 -16.91 9.92
C LYS A 170 0.58 -15.94 9.91
N GLY A 171 0.69 -15.14 8.86
CA GLY A 171 1.90 -14.39 8.59
C GLY A 171 1.86 -12.91 8.93
N TYR A 172 2.97 -12.27 8.59
CA TYR A 172 2.92 -10.91 8.11
C TYR A 172 2.82 -10.96 6.58
N GLU A 173 1.94 -10.16 5.99
CA GLU A 173 1.63 -10.12 4.54
C GLU A 173 2.22 -8.89 3.86
N GLY A 174 3.02 -8.11 4.58
CA GLY A 174 3.51 -6.85 4.06
C GLY A 174 4.48 -6.19 5.01
N MET A 175 5.40 -5.44 4.43
CA MET A 175 6.48 -4.82 5.17
C MET A 175 6.84 -3.46 4.57
N ALA A 176 7.19 -2.52 5.45
CA ALA A 176 7.86 -1.29 5.06
C ALA A 176 8.93 -0.92 6.10
N ILE A 177 10.01 -0.29 5.66
CA ILE A 177 10.97 0.38 6.53
C ILE A 177 10.84 1.87 6.27
N HIS A 178 10.70 2.66 7.33
CA HIS A 178 10.55 4.11 7.25
C HIS A 178 11.51 4.78 8.23
N HIS A 179 12.16 5.85 7.75
CA HIS A 179 13.09 6.65 8.52
C HIS A 179 12.49 8.05 8.75
N HIS A 180 12.35 8.44 10.01
CA HIS A 180 11.84 9.76 10.37
C HIS A 180 12.62 10.31 11.57
N GLN A 181 13.15 11.53 11.43
CA GLN A 181 13.86 12.24 12.50
C GLN A 181 15.01 11.43 13.15
N GLY A 182 15.72 10.62 12.36
CA GLY A 182 16.82 9.79 12.83
C GLY A 182 16.38 8.48 13.50
N GLU A 183 15.08 8.21 13.58
CA GLU A 183 14.53 6.92 14.00
C GLU A 183 14.19 6.06 12.78
N GLU A 184 14.67 4.83 12.79
CA GLU A 184 14.30 3.82 11.79
C GLU A 184 13.25 2.89 12.39
N SER A 185 12.17 2.69 11.63
CA SER A 185 11.03 1.88 12.04
C SER A 185 10.69 0.83 10.98
N LEU A 186 10.49 -0.40 11.42
CA LEU A 186 9.98 -1.51 10.65
C LEU A 186 8.48 -1.66 10.90
N PHE A 187 7.70 -1.63 9.83
CA PHE A 187 6.25 -1.81 9.86
C PHE A 187 5.90 -3.14 9.21
N LEU A 188 5.07 -3.92 9.89
CA LEU A 188 4.66 -5.24 9.43
C LEU A 188 3.14 -5.38 9.48
N LEU A 189 2.54 -5.68 8.34
CA LEU A 189 1.11 -5.86 8.18
C LEU A 189 0.72 -7.29 8.55
N CYS A 190 -0.17 -7.46 9.53
CA CYS A 190 -0.69 -8.76 9.93
C CYS A 190 -1.55 -9.38 8.83
N GLU A 191 -1.40 -10.68 8.59
CA GLU A 191 -2.42 -11.48 7.92
C GLU A 191 -3.66 -11.55 8.83
N GLY A 192 -4.83 -11.13 8.32
CA GLY A 192 -6.09 -11.22 9.04
C GLY A 192 -6.15 -10.39 10.34
N ASN A 193 -6.99 -10.83 11.28
CA ASN A 193 -7.36 -10.02 12.44
C ASN A 193 -6.35 -10.05 13.58
N ARG A 194 -5.75 -8.89 13.88
CA ARG A 194 -4.90 -8.74 15.07
C ARG A 194 -3.73 -9.73 15.13
N CYS A 195 -3.26 -10.22 13.97
CA CYS A 195 -2.29 -11.32 13.88
C CYS A 195 -2.78 -12.59 14.64
N MET A 196 -4.09 -12.81 14.71
CA MET A 196 -4.76 -13.89 15.42
C MET A 196 -5.93 -14.44 14.60
N ASP A 197 -6.27 -15.70 14.82
CA ASP A 197 -7.46 -16.31 14.23
C ASP A 197 -8.59 -16.30 15.26
N ASP A 198 -9.38 -15.23 15.28
CA ASP A 198 -10.51 -15.09 16.20
C ASP A 198 -11.87 -15.09 15.49
N GLY A 199 -11.90 -15.28 14.17
CA GLY A 199 -13.13 -15.20 13.37
C GLY A 199 -13.88 -13.86 13.51
N GLY A 200 -13.22 -12.82 14.02
CA GLY A 200 -13.80 -11.50 14.23
C GLY A 200 -13.95 -10.69 12.94
N GLU A 201 -14.50 -9.49 13.05
CA GLU A 201 -14.54 -8.52 11.93
C GLU A 201 -13.12 -8.09 11.52
N PRO A 202 -12.80 -8.03 10.21
CA PRO A 202 -11.52 -7.55 9.70
C PRO A 202 -11.12 -6.19 10.27
N GLN A 203 -10.03 -6.09 11.04
CA GLN A 203 -9.60 -4.84 11.67
C GLN A 203 -8.38 -4.21 11.01
N GLY A 204 -7.56 -5.00 10.30
CA GLY A 204 -6.29 -4.56 9.71
C GLY A 204 -5.31 -4.03 10.76
N VAL A 205 -4.16 -4.70 10.91
CA VAL A 205 -3.21 -4.33 11.96
C VAL A 205 -1.81 -4.21 11.39
N ILE A 206 -1.14 -3.12 11.74
CA ILE A 206 0.27 -2.91 11.44
C ILE A 206 1.03 -2.89 12.78
N HIS A 207 2.03 -3.76 12.93
CA HIS A 207 2.98 -3.67 14.03
C HIS A 207 4.15 -2.79 13.64
N ARG A 208 4.49 -1.85 14.52
CA ARG A 208 5.68 -1.00 14.37
C ARG A 208 6.75 -1.46 15.34
N TYR A 209 7.94 -1.68 14.80
CA TYR A 209 9.16 -1.95 15.54
C TYR A 209 10.15 -0.81 15.31
N ILE A 210 10.92 -0.47 16.33
CA ILE A 210 11.93 0.59 16.30
C ILE A 210 13.30 -0.07 16.34
N ARG A 211 14.24 0.44 15.54
CA ARG A 211 15.60 -0.10 15.50
C ARG A 211 16.23 -0.05 16.90
N ASN A 212 16.88 -1.14 17.29
CA ASN A 212 17.58 -1.25 18.57
C ASN A 212 18.97 -1.90 18.35
N GLU A 213 20.04 -1.14 18.54
CA GLU A 213 21.39 -1.67 18.33
C GLU A 213 21.91 -2.51 19.52
N ARG A 214 21.20 -2.52 20.66
CA ARG A 214 21.72 -3.09 21.92
C ARG A 214 21.16 -4.46 22.31
N GLN A 215 19.94 -4.83 21.92
CA GLN A 215 19.23 -6.03 22.40
C GLN A 215 18.64 -6.91 21.29
N GLY A 216 19.05 -6.70 20.05
CA GLY A 216 18.45 -7.29 18.84
C GLY A 216 17.95 -6.18 17.92
N PRO A 217 18.02 -6.32 16.58
CA PRO A 217 17.96 -5.21 15.63
C PRO A 217 16.68 -4.38 15.71
N TRP A 218 15.61 -4.94 16.26
CA TRP A 218 14.28 -4.33 16.32
C TRP A 218 13.64 -4.57 17.69
N ARG A 219 13.01 -3.54 18.25
CA ARG A 219 12.21 -3.59 19.48
C ARG A 219 10.77 -3.26 19.15
N PHE A 220 9.81 -4.02 19.68
CA PHE A 220 8.40 -3.68 19.52
C PHE A 220 8.09 -2.27 20.07
N GLY A 221 7.46 -1.45 19.24
CA GLY A 221 7.01 -0.11 19.60
C GLY A 221 5.52 -0.15 19.93
N GLU A 222 4.69 -0.32 18.91
CA GLU A 222 3.24 -0.17 19.04
C GLU A 222 2.46 -0.94 17.96
N THR A 223 1.14 -0.95 18.14
CA THR A 223 0.17 -1.52 17.20
C THR A 223 -0.67 -0.39 16.60
N LEU A 224 -0.65 -0.26 15.29
CA LEU A 224 -1.49 0.67 14.53
C LEU A 224 -2.70 -0.09 13.98
N SER A 225 -3.89 0.42 14.25
CA SER A 225 -5.16 -0.18 13.83
C SER A 225 -5.69 0.50 12.57
N LEU A 226 -6.03 -0.28 11.54
CA LEU A 226 -6.69 0.21 10.32
C LEU A 226 -8.21 0.26 10.46
N LYS A 227 -8.77 -0.26 11.56
CA LYS A 227 -10.22 -0.30 11.81
C LYS A 227 -10.87 1.08 11.63
N GLY A 228 -11.90 1.14 10.78
CA GLY A 228 -12.59 2.39 10.45
C GLY A 228 -11.81 3.35 9.53
N LEU A 229 -10.57 3.01 9.16
CA LEU A 229 -9.79 3.67 8.12
C LEU A 229 -9.83 2.86 6.82
N ALA A 230 -9.69 1.54 6.94
CA ALA A 230 -9.86 0.53 5.90
C ALA A 230 -10.43 -0.72 6.55
N ASP A 231 -11.54 -1.24 6.01
CA ASP A 231 -12.19 -2.47 6.50
C ASP A 231 -12.17 -3.52 5.39
N PHE A 232 -10.97 -3.93 4.99
CA PHE A 232 -10.78 -4.95 3.95
C PHE A 232 -10.95 -6.36 4.50
N LYS A 233 -11.47 -7.26 3.68
CA LYS A 233 -11.64 -8.68 4.02
C LYS A 233 -10.33 -9.44 4.10
N ASP A 234 -9.31 -8.95 3.40
CA ASP A 234 -8.03 -9.63 3.28
C ASP A 234 -6.95 -8.60 2.98
N TYR A 235 -6.00 -8.42 3.90
CA TYR A 235 -4.92 -7.45 3.80
C TYR A 235 -3.68 -8.18 3.28
N SER A 236 -3.03 -7.64 2.26
CA SER A 236 -2.01 -8.42 1.53
C SER A 236 -0.75 -7.67 1.13
N GLY A 237 -0.68 -6.37 1.40
CA GLY A 237 0.53 -5.61 1.10
C GLY A 237 0.54 -4.25 1.77
N LEU A 238 1.74 -3.77 2.07
CA LEU A 238 2.01 -2.52 2.76
C LEU A 238 3.17 -1.79 2.09
N ALA A 239 3.03 -0.48 1.89
CA ALA A 239 4.13 0.40 1.55
C ALA A 239 4.05 1.69 2.37
N ILE A 240 5.21 2.18 2.79
CA ILE A 240 5.37 3.51 3.41
C ILE A 240 6.52 4.20 2.67
N ASP A 241 6.32 5.42 2.20
CA ASP A 241 7.39 6.21 1.58
C ASP A 241 8.15 7.08 2.59
N ASP A 242 9.11 7.85 2.09
CA ASP A 242 9.93 8.79 2.88
C ASP A 242 9.10 9.91 3.52
N GLN A 243 7.97 10.27 2.92
CA GLN A 243 7.03 11.26 3.45
C GLN A 243 6.02 10.68 4.43
N GLY A 244 6.09 9.37 4.72
CA GLY A 244 5.17 8.68 5.62
C GLY A 244 3.82 8.34 4.99
N ARG A 245 3.68 8.44 3.66
CA ARG A 245 2.43 8.06 2.97
C ARG A 245 2.32 6.56 2.96
N ILE A 246 1.17 6.07 3.42
CA ILE A 246 0.91 4.65 3.58
C ILE A 246 0.02 4.17 2.44
N ALA A 247 0.35 3.03 1.84
CA ALA A 247 -0.54 2.29 0.96
C ALA A 247 -0.75 0.88 1.51
N VAL A 248 -2.00 0.45 1.64
CA VAL A 248 -2.37 -0.91 2.04
C VAL A 248 -3.31 -1.48 1.01
N VAL A 249 -3.02 -2.67 0.48
CA VAL A 249 -3.84 -3.33 -0.55
C VAL A 249 -4.60 -4.52 0.00
N SER A 250 -5.69 -4.86 -0.70
CA SER A 250 -6.48 -6.05 -0.41
C SER A 250 -6.49 -7.08 -1.53
N GLN A 251 -6.20 -8.33 -1.15
CA GLN A 251 -6.23 -9.49 -2.02
C GLN A 251 -7.64 -9.78 -2.58
N LYS A 252 -8.66 -9.63 -1.73
CA LYS A 252 -10.05 -10.04 -2.00
C LYS A 252 -10.95 -8.91 -2.47
N ASP A 253 -10.71 -7.68 -2.03
CA ASP A 253 -11.61 -6.57 -2.34
C ASP A 253 -11.18 -5.74 -3.56
N ALA A 254 -9.97 -5.97 -4.10
CA ALA A 254 -9.42 -5.17 -5.20
C ALA A 254 -9.44 -3.67 -4.90
N LYS A 255 -8.95 -3.31 -3.71
CA LYS A 255 -8.90 -1.94 -3.21
C LYS A 255 -7.52 -1.63 -2.65
N VAL A 256 -7.19 -0.35 -2.65
CA VAL A 256 -6.06 0.21 -1.90
C VAL A 256 -6.58 1.27 -0.95
N TRP A 257 -6.14 1.24 0.28
CA TRP A 257 -6.27 2.34 1.22
C TRP A 257 -4.99 3.16 1.18
N ILE A 258 -5.14 4.48 1.09
CA ILE A 258 -4.05 5.42 1.21
C ILE A 258 -4.23 6.20 2.49
N GLY A 259 -3.16 6.29 3.27
CA GLY A 259 -3.10 7.03 4.52
C GLY A 259 -1.82 7.84 4.67
N GLN A 260 -1.65 8.40 5.85
CA GLN A 260 -0.48 9.19 6.23
C GLN A 260 -0.07 8.82 7.66
N LEU A 261 1.21 8.50 7.85
CA LEU A 261 1.86 8.46 9.16
C LEU A 261 2.15 9.89 9.61
N LEU A 262 1.61 10.26 10.76
CA LEU A 262 1.77 11.57 11.38
C LEU A 262 3.02 11.60 12.26
N ALA A 263 3.50 12.81 12.56
CA ALA A 263 4.71 13.00 13.35
C ALA A 263 4.61 12.46 14.78
N ASP A 264 3.39 12.32 15.31
CA ASP A 264 3.12 11.74 16.63
C ASP A 264 2.96 10.20 16.61
N GLY A 265 3.19 9.56 15.46
CA GLY A 265 3.07 8.12 15.26
C GLY A 265 1.65 7.64 14.91
N GLN A 266 0.65 8.53 14.92
CA GLN A 266 -0.71 8.17 14.50
C GLN A 266 -0.83 8.01 12.98
N ILE A 267 -1.89 7.35 12.54
CA ILE A 267 -2.21 7.22 11.12
C ILE A 267 -3.55 7.87 10.81
N GLU A 268 -3.62 8.57 9.68
CA GLU A 268 -4.87 9.15 9.18
C GLU A 268 -5.21 8.63 7.78
N SER A 269 -6.51 8.60 7.46
CA SER A 269 -7.00 8.17 6.15
C SER A 269 -6.93 9.31 5.14
N ARG A 270 -6.45 9.02 3.93
CA ARG A 270 -6.50 9.91 2.76
C ARG A 270 -7.52 9.46 1.73
N GLY A 271 -7.88 8.18 1.74
CA GLY A 271 -8.95 7.66 0.89
C GLY A 271 -8.81 6.17 0.60
N ILE A 272 -9.89 5.59 0.10
CA ILE A 272 -9.91 4.23 -0.44
C ILE A 272 -10.15 4.33 -1.94
N TYR A 273 -9.36 3.59 -2.72
CA TYR A 273 -9.44 3.57 -4.16
C TYR A 273 -9.69 2.16 -4.67
N THR A 274 -10.56 2.02 -5.68
CA THR A 274 -10.74 0.75 -6.38
C THR A 274 -9.59 0.48 -7.34
N ILE A 275 -9.16 -0.78 -7.37
CA ILE A 275 -8.19 -1.30 -8.32
C ILE A 275 -9.01 -1.94 -9.44
N ASP A 276 -9.23 -1.17 -10.51
CA ASP A 276 -9.88 -1.68 -11.70
C ASP A 276 -9.23 -1.13 -12.99
N GLU A 277 -9.72 -1.62 -14.13
CA GLU A 277 -9.26 -1.18 -15.45
C GLU A 277 -10.32 -0.35 -16.18
N SER A 278 -11.33 0.16 -15.45
CA SER A 278 -12.35 1.05 -15.99
C SER A 278 -11.76 2.41 -16.36
N ARG A 279 -10.78 2.87 -15.57
CA ARG A 279 -9.98 4.08 -15.84
C ARG A 279 -8.60 3.68 -16.31
N PHE A 280 -8.43 3.64 -17.61
CA PHE A 280 -7.11 3.60 -18.23
C PHE A 280 -6.82 4.99 -18.76
N GLY A 281 -5.65 5.56 -18.44
CA GLY A 281 -5.38 6.96 -18.71
C GLY A 281 -5.61 7.33 -20.17
N GLU A 282 -6.64 8.14 -20.45
CA GLU A 282 -6.73 8.92 -21.70
C GLU A 282 -5.55 9.89 -21.68
N GLY A 283 -4.48 9.56 -22.41
CA GLY A 283 -3.20 10.29 -22.39
C GLY A 283 -1.98 9.42 -22.07
N ALA A 284 -2.17 8.19 -21.57
CA ALA A 284 -1.10 7.20 -21.45
C ALA A 284 -0.84 6.57 -22.83
N GLY A 285 -0.15 7.30 -23.70
CA GLY A 285 0.43 6.72 -24.91
C GLY A 285 1.25 5.47 -24.54
N GLN A 286 0.94 4.33 -25.17
CA GLN A 286 1.69 3.07 -25.10
C GLN A 286 1.57 2.19 -23.84
N GLY A 287 0.65 2.46 -22.91
CA GLY A 287 0.36 1.53 -21.80
C GLY A 287 -0.20 0.19 -22.29
N ARG A 288 0.22 -0.94 -21.71
CA ARG A 288 -0.34 -2.27 -22.03
C ARG A 288 -1.39 -2.66 -21.02
N ARG A 289 -2.36 -3.45 -21.49
CA ARG A 289 -3.35 -4.12 -20.66
C ARG A 289 -3.22 -5.61 -20.87
N LEU A 290 -3.21 -6.38 -19.80
CA LEU A 290 -3.13 -7.85 -19.92
C LEU A 290 -4.45 -8.45 -20.38
N CYS A 291 -5.55 -7.83 -19.98
CA CYS A 291 -6.89 -8.23 -20.36
C CYS A 291 -7.37 -7.34 -21.51
N GLY A 292 -7.30 -7.85 -22.75
CA GLY A 292 -7.94 -7.20 -23.88
C GLY A 292 -9.47 -7.15 -23.75
N ASN A 293 -10.17 -6.59 -24.73
CA ASN A 293 -11.63 -6.34 -24.71
C ASN A 293 -12.55 -7.59 -24.59
N LYS A 294 -12.04 -8.81 -24.36
CA LYS A 294 -12.84 -10.04 -24.34
C LYS A 294 -13.09 -10.57 -22.91
N ARG A 295 -14.37 -10.52 -22.52
CA ARG A 295 -15.08 -11.11 -21.34
C ARG A 295 -14.79 -10.50 -19.97
N ALA A 296 -15.82 -9.86 -19.40
CA ALA A 296 -15.84 -9.19 -18.09
C ALA A 296 -15.27 -10.00 -16.91
N LYS A 297 -15.49 -11.32 -16.85
CA LYS A 297 -15.00 -12.18 -15.74
C LYS A 297 -13.48 -12.24 -15.60
N LYS A 298 -12.72 -11.89 -16.64
CA LYS A 298 -11.25 -11.90 -16.61
C LYS A 298 -10.62 -10.57 -16.19
N ARG A 299 -11.43 -9.51 -16.05
CA ARG A 299 -10.99 -8.11 -15.82
C ARG A 299 -10.85 -7.73 -14.34
N VAL A 300 -11.44 -8.52 -13.45
CA VAL A 300 -11.45 -8.21 -12.00
C VAL A 300 -10.07 -8.50 -11.44
N TYR A 301 -9.48 -7.50 -10.78
CA TYR A 301 -8.27 -7.71 -10.00
C TYR A 301 -8.57 -8.61 -8.82
N LYS A 302 -7.72 -9.60 -8.63
CA LYS A 302 -7.76 -10.57 -7.55
C LYS A 302 -6.33 -10.94 -7.26
N ARG A 303 -6.03 -11.29 -6.01
CA ARG A 303 -4.68 -11.67 -5.63
C ARG A 303 -3.67 -10.58 -5.92
N ILE A 304 -4.03 -9.32 -5.62
CA ILE A 304 -3.03 -8.27 -5.48
C ILE A 304 -2.39 -8.50 -4.11
N GLU A 305 -1.09 -8.76 -4.09
CA GLU A 305 -0.34 -9.01 -2.85
C GLU A 305 0.50 -7.77 -2.55
N GLY A 306 1.64 -7.60 -3.21
CA GLY A 306 2.53 -6.48 -2.93
C GLY A 306 2.11 -5.13 -3.51
N VAL A 307 2.50 -4.05 -2.82
CA VAL A 307 2.38 -2.66 -3.27
C VAL A 307 3.66 -1.89 -2.94
N SER A 308 4.03 -0.91 -3.79
CA SER A 308 5.09 0.05 -3.50
C SER A 308 4.81 1.40 -4.15
N TRP A 309 5.34 2.47 -3.57
CA TRP A 309 5.28 3.81 -4.14
C TRP A 309 6.28 3.98 -5.28
N LEU A 310 5.85 4.56 -6.40
CA LEU A 310 6.72 4.96 -7.50
C LEU A 310 6.65 6.48 -7.74
N GLY A 311 7.27 7.21 -6.82
CA GLY A 311 7.18 8.66 -6.73
C GLY A 311 5.86 9.11 -6.09
N ARG A 312 5.42 10.35 -6.41
CA ARG A 312 4.31 10.99 -5.69
C ARG A 312 2.92 10.49 -6.09
N GLU A 313 2.72 10.08 -7.32
CA GLU A 313 1.34 9.83 -7.80
C GLU A 313 1.12 8.41 -8.27
N ARG A 314 2.13 7.54 -8.18
CA ARG A 314 2.05 6.21 -8.76
C ARG A 314 2.30 5.13 -7.73
N LEU A 315 1.60 4.03 -7.94
CA LEU A 315 1.75 2.79 -7.19
C LEU A 315 2.12 1.70 -8.17
N VAL A 316 3.11 0.90 -7.81
CA VAL A 316 3.36 -0.39 -8.43
C VAL A 316 2.77 -1.47 -7.55
N MET A 317 2.12 -2.45 -8.16
CA MET A 317 1.52 -3.58 -7.48
C MET A 317 1.91 -4.88 -8.18
N VAL A 318 1.96 -5.97 -7.44
CA VAL A 318 2.15 -7.31 -7.99
C VAL A 318 0.97 -8.19 -7.68
N SER A 319 0.76 -9.20 -8.51
CA SER A 319 -0.31 -10.17 -8.31
C SER A 319 0.18 -11.61 -8.29
N ASP A 320 -0.37 -12.42 -7.41
CA ASP A 320 -0.13 -13.85 -7.33
C ASP A 320 -0.94 -14.64 -8.41
N LYS A 321 -0.70 -15.95 -8.52
CA LYS A 321 -1.39 -16.89 -9.39
C LYS A 321 -2.85 -17.08 -8.98
N GLU A 322 -3.70 -16.34 -9.66
CA GLU A 322 -5.14 -16.63 -9.71
C GLU A 322 -5.53 -17.52 -10.89
N LYS A 323 -6.36 -18.54 -10.61
CA LYS A 323 -6.94 -19.40 -11.66
C LYS A 323 -7.83 -18.57 -12.58
N LYS A 324 -7.60 -18.69 -13.90
CA LYS A 324 -8.43 -18.08 -14.96
C LYS A 324 -8.39 -16.54 -15.04
N SER A 325 -7.48 -15.87 -14.32
CA SER A 325 -7.24 -14.43 -14.44
C SER A 325 -6.14 -14.13 -15.47
N CYS A 326 -6.36 -13.14 -16.35
CA CYS A 326 -5.26 -12.61 -17.19
C CYS A 326 -4.36 -11.66 -16.41
N LYS A 327 -4.78 -11.19 -15.23
CA LYS A 327 -4.02 -10.25 -14.41
C LYS A 327 -3.03 -10.92 -13.47
N SER A 328 -3.12 -12.24 -13.24
CA SER A 328 -2.24 -12.97 -12.32
C SER A 328 -0.75 -12.97 -12.70
N GLN A 329 0.16 -13.17 -11.76
CA GLN A 329 1.61 -13.29 -12.01
C GLN A 329 2.15 -12.14 -12.86
N ALA A 330 1.82 -10.91 -12.45
CA ALA A 330 2.06 -9.69 -13.19
C ALA A 330 2.48 -8.55 -12.28
N VAL A 331 3.01 -7.52 -12.92
CA VAL A 331 3.28 -6.21 -12.35
C VAL A 331 2.31 -5.22 -12.98
N HIS A 332 1.74 -4.35 -12.14
CA HIS A 332 0.75 -3.36 -12.51
C HIS A 332 1.22 -1.98 -12.05
N LEU A 333 1.16 -1.00 -12.94
CA LEU A 333 1.47 0.39 -12.62
C LEU A 333 0.18 1.21 -12.68
N PHE A 334 -0.12 1.88 -11.58
CA PHE A 334 -1.28 2.74 -11.42
C PHE A 334 -0.87 4.16 -11.08
N ARG A 335 -1.75 5.11 -11.42
CA ARG A 335 -1.73 6.49 -10.97
C ARG A 335 -2.92 6.76 -10.06
N ILE A 336 -2.68 7.49 -8.99
CA ILE A 336 -3.73 8.04 -8.12
C ILE A 336 -4.34 9.24 -8.86
N PRO A 337 -5.68 9.30 -8.98
CA PRO A 337 -6.37 10.25 -9.87
C PRO A 337 -6.11 11.72 -9.57
#